data_AF-A0A7W4CWY0-F1
#
_entry.id   AF-A0A7W4CWY0-F1
#
_cell.length_a   1.000
_cell.length_b   1.000
_cell.length_c   1.000
_cell.angle_alpha   90.00
_cell.angle_beta   90.00
_cell.angle_gamma   90.00
#
_symmetry.space_group_name_H-M   'P 1'
#
loop_
_entity.id
_entity.type
_entity.pdbx_description
1 polymer ?
#
loop_
_entity_poly.entity_id
_entity_poly.type
_entity_poly.pdbx_seq_one_letter_code
_entity_poly.pdbx_strand_id
1 'polypeptide(L)'
;MRTWRIGAVALLALVAGCTAPAPGLTGSGSPTPDIPSASPTPSATASFTGRPLPDSYFPLDFTVTVPLADGSAGEVVAELHRVAGGLPVLKVDVTADAATLSALLPDLSVATYQWRDGTISRVDSDVQYFEQATFDPEDFPVDSVGRMFDIADLRGVRGDLVLQIVDYRDGQVLMTVTSRPESETVFFRQDGTAVAVLGMTSVADITSGIEEVIGEDLEAYAVGFNATRGYWADLPDAEGGVVLNRARVGAVPVFETRRNDSPTVATFDPSLIQAAALAKAVAQFQTTPEEQCDVVIDMSLQRSAPVVKVDCQGELHYADLEGRDMTALVD
;
A
#
# COMPACT_ATOMS: atom_id res chain seq x y z
N MET A 1 -45.04 23.06 -11.23
CA MET A 1 -44.02 24.01 -11.69
C MET A 1 -43.47 24.78 -10.50
N ARG A 2 -42.33 24.34 -9.97
CA ARG A 2 -41.59 25.02 -8.91
C ARG A 2 -40.12 24.86 -9.26
N THR A 3 -39.55 25.93 -9.81
CA THR A 3 -38.15 26.02 -10.22
C THR A 3 -37.28 26.19 -8.99
N TRP A 4 -36.38 25.24 -8.74
CA TRP A 4 -35.32 25.38 -7.74
C TRP A 4 -34.07 25.97 -8.39
N ARG A 5 -33.56 27.04 -7.78
CA ARG A 5 -32.39 27.79 -8.23
C ARG A 5 -31.13 27.10 -7.74
N ILE A 6 -30.21 26.88 -8.67
CA ILE A 6 -28.85 26.38 -8.45
C ILE A 6 -28.05 27.48 -7.74
N GLY A 7 -27.50 27.16 -6.57
CA GLY A 7 -26.53 28.00 -5.86
C GLY A 7 -25.12 27.50 -6.15
N ALA A 8 -24.36 28.28 -6.93
CA ALA A 8 -22.93 28.08 -7.13
C ALA A 8 -22.17 28.60 -5.91
N VAL A 9 -21.33 27.76 -5.30
CA VAL A 9 -20.38 28.17 -4.25
C VAL A 9 -19.00 28.20 -4.89
N ALA A 10 -18.47 29.42 -5.04
CA ALA A 10 -17.12 29.69 -5.49
C ALA A 10 -16.15 29.56 -4.30
N LEU A 11 -15.10 28.74 -4.45
CA LEU A 11 -13.99 28.69 -3.50
C LEU A 11 -12.90 29.70 -3.93
N LEU A 12 -12.61 30.64 -3.04
CA LEU A 12 -11.51 31.60 -3.13
C LEU A 12 -10.22 30.96 -2.60
N ALA A 13 -9.18 30.86 -3.46
CA ALA A 13 -7.82 30.50 -3.05
C ALA A 13 -7.01 31.77 -2.74
N LEU A 14 -6.54 31.90 -1.50
CA LEU A 14 -5.57 32.91 -1.05
C LEU A 14 -4.16 32.35 -1.28
N VAL A 15 -3.39 32.97 -2.17
CA VAL A 15 -1.95 32.74 -2.32
C VAL A 15 -1.22 33.99 -1.84
N ALA A 16 -0.45 33.85 -0.76
CA ALA A 16 0.50 34.84 -0.28
C ALA A 16 1.87 34.15 -0.12
N GLY A 17 2.91 34.74 -0.69
CA GLY A 17 4.30 34.29 -0.49
C GLY A 17 5.28 34.90 -1.49
N CYS A 18 6.01 35.92 -1.05
CA CYS A 18 6.91 36.77 -1.82
C CYS A 18 8.30 36.15 -2.11
N THR A 19 8.96 36.75 -3.10
CA THR A 19 10.31 36.52 -3.66
C THR A 19 11.50 36.89 -2.76
N ALA A 20 12.58 36.06 -2.80
CA ALA A 20 14.06 36.28 -2.92
C ALA A 20 14.76 37.52 -2.26
N PRO A 21 16.09 37.52 -1.90
CA PRO A 21 17.21 36.89 -2.64
C PRO A 21 18.43 36.36 -1.83
N ALA A 22 19.35 35.73 -2.58
CA ALA A 22 20.68 35.24 -2.16
C ALA A 22 21.75 36.34 -2.02
N PRO A 23 22.87 36.03 -1.35
CA PRO A 23 24.18 36.60 -1.68
C PRO A 23 25.25 35.51 -1.92
N GLY A 24 26.12 35.73 -2.91
CA GLY A 24 27.30 34.91 -3.18
C GLY A 24 28.59 35.43 -2.52
N LEU A 25 29.64 34.60 -2.47
CA LEU A 25 30.94 34.79 -3.14
C LEU A 25 32.07 33.88 -2.58
N THR A 26 32.90 33.41 -3.53
CA THR A 26 34.36 33.14 -3.49
C THR A 26 34.97 31.91 -2.78
N GLY A 27 35.47 30.97 -3.61
CA GLY A 27 36.91 30.76 -3.79
C GLY A 27 37.61 29.57 -3.09
N SER A 28 37.97 28.52 -3.86
CA SER A 28 39.35 27.96 -3.99
C SER A 28 39.32 26.54 -4.55
N GLY A 29 40.21 26.29 -5.53
CA GLY A 29 40.27 25.06 -6.30
C GLY A 29 41.02 23.90 -5.63
N SER A 30 40.63 22.68 -6.03
CA SER A 30 41.46 21.48 -6.05
C SER A 30 40.91 20.53 -7.12
N PRO A 31 41.77 19.79 -7.84
CA PRO A 31 41.35 18.98 -8.98
C PRO A 31 40.61 17.73 -8.49
N THR A 32 39.34 17.61 -8.85
CA THR A 32 38.54 16.39 -8.64
C THR A 32 38.80 15.42 -9.78
N PRO A 33 39.03 14.11 -9.54
CA PRO A 33 39.11 13.12 -10.61
C PRO A 33 37.76 13.00 -11.31
N ASP A 34 37.77 12.89 -12.65
CA ASP A 34 36.60 12.66 -13.47
C ASP A 34 35.84 11.41 -12.99
N ILE A 35 34.70 11.62 -12.34
CA ILE A 35 33.69 10.59 -12.10
C ILE A 35 32.82 10.56 -13.36
N PRO A 36 32.66 9.42 -14.06
CA PRO A 36 31.76 9.37 -15.19
C PRO A 36 30.35 9.68 -14.71
N SER A 37 29.78 10.76 -15.25
CA SER A 37 28.39 11.14 -15.10
C SER A 37 27.53 10.03 -15.73
N ALA A 38 27.05 9.10 -14.91
CA ALA A 38 26.00 8.18 -15.31
C ALA A 38 24.70 9.01 -15.35
N SER A 39 24.35 9.50 -16.53
CA SER A 39 22.98 9.95 -16.79
C SER A 39 22.02 8.81 -16.44
N PRO A 40 20.91 9.06 -15.74
CA PRO A 40 19.86 8.06 -15.62
C PRO A 40 19.40 7.76 -17.05
N THR A 41 19.60 6.52 -17.49
CA THR A 41 18.98 6.06 -18.72
C THR A 41 17.49 5.97 -18.42
N PRO A 42 16.60 6.67 -19.15
CA PRO A 42 15.18 6.60 -18.88
C PRO A 42 14.73 5.14 -19.00
N SER A 43 14.08 4.66 -17.93
CA SER A 43 13.39 3.38 -17.88
C SER A 43 12.53 3.18 -19.13
N ALA A 44 12.51 1.95 -19.61
CA ALA A 44 11.81 1.53 -20.82
C ALA A 44 10.44 2.20 -20.95
N THR A 45 10.26 2.97 -22.03
CA THR A 45 8.93 3.45 -22.43
C THR A 45 8.10 2.22 -22.76
N ALA A 46 7.18 1.86 -21.85
CA ALA A 46 6.24 0.78 -22.09
C ALA A 46 5.53 1.05 -23.43
N SER A 47 5.73 0.16 -24.40
CA SER A 47 5.11 0.27 -25.72
C SER A 47 3.72 -0.33 -25.63
N PHE A 48 2.73 0.51 -25.34
CA PHE A 48 1.33 0.10 -25.32
C PHE A 48 0.83 -0.06 -26.75
N THR A 49 0.39 -1.27 -27.11
CA THR A 49 -0.12 -1.60 -28.46
C THR A 49 -1.65 -1.55 -28.54
N GLY A 50 -2.32 -1.42 -27.38
CA GLY A 50 -3.76 -1.26 -27.28
C GLY A 50 -4.26 0.05 -27.88
N ARG A 51 -5.43 0.02 -28.51
CA ARG A 51 -6.12 1.21 -28.99
C ARG A 51 -7.55 1.21 -28.47
N PRO A 52 -7.98 2.25 -27.73
CA PRO A 52 -9.35 2.34 -27.27
C PRO A 52 -10.34 2.45 -28.43
N LEU A 53 -11.58 2.06 -28.19
CA LEU A 53 -12.65 2.28 -29.15
C LEU A 53 -12.85 3.78 -29.42
N PRO A 54 -13.09 4.19 -30.67
CA PRO A 54 -13.37 5.58 -30.98
C PRO A 54 -14.64 6.09 -30.31
N ASP A 55 -14.67 7.37 -29.95
CA ASP A 55 -15.81 8.01 -29.26
C ASP A 55 -17.16 7.82 -29.97
N SER A 56 -17.14 7.67 -31.30
CA SER A 56 -18.35 7.44 -32.12
C SER A 56 -19.07 6.12 -31.83
N TYR A 57 -18.44 5.19 -31.11
CA TYR A 57 -19.01 3.91 -30.71
C TYR A 57 -19.79 3.98 -29.40
N PHE A 58 -19.75 5.12 -28.68
CA PHE A 58 -20.46 5.30 -27.42
C PHE A 58 -21.73 6.15 -27.60
N PRO A 59 -22.81 5.88 -26.84
CA PRO A 59 -22.95 4.78 -25.87
C PRO A 59 -23.01 3.39 -26.54
N LEU A 60 -22.46 2.38 -25.85
CA LEU A 60 -22.48 0.98 -26.27
C LEU A 60 -23.42 0.18 -25.37
N ASP A 61 -24.33 -0.58 -25.95
CA ASP A 61 -25.21 -1.48 -25.19
C ASP A 61 -24.40 -2.66 -24.64
N PHE A 62 -24.48 -2.88 -23.33
CA PHE A 62 -23.86 -3.99 -22.63
C PHE A 62 -24.69 -4.38 -21.40
N THR A 63 -25.66 -5.28 -21.59
CA THR A 63 -26.59 -5.68 -20.52
C THR A 63 -26.08 -6.93 -19.81
N VAL A 64 -26.03 -6.88 -18.48
CA VAL A 64 -25.77 -8.06 -17.64
C VAL A 64 -27.06 -8.59 -17.04
N THR A 65 -27.07 -9.86 -16.66
CA THR A 65 -28.28 -10.56 -16.20
C THR A 65 -28.43 -10.60 -14.68
N VAL A 66 -27.36 -10.34 -13.93
CA VAL A 66 -27.37 -10.26 -12.47
C VAL A 66 -26.73 -8.94 -11.99
N PRO A 67 -27.05 -8.48 -10.77
CA PRO A 67 -26.38 -7.30 -10.18
C PRO A 67 -24.86 -7.46 -10.13
N LEU A 68 -24.12 -6.34 -10.10
CA LEU A 68 -22.65 -6.39 -10.02
C LEU A 68 -22.18 -7.09 -8.75
N ALA A 69 -22.82 -6.78 -7.62
CA ALA A 69 -22.55 -7.42 -6.34
C ALA A 69 -22.79 -8.94 -6.35
N ASP A 70 -23.66 -9.43 -7.24
CA ASP A 70 -24.06 -10.84 -7.30
C ASP A 70 -23.27 -11.66 -8.35
N GLY A 71 -22.23 -11.06 -8.96
CA GLY A 71 -21.27 -11.79 -9.79
C GLY A 71 -21.12 -11.31 -11.25
N SER A 72 -21.72 -10.18 -11.64
CA SER A 72 -21.50 -9.59 -12.98
C SER A 72 -20.39 -8.54 -13.03
N ALA A 73 -19.74 -8.24 -11.91
CA ALA A 73 -18.74 -7.17 -11.83
C ALA A 73 -17.49 -7.41 -12.70
N GLY A 74 -16.93 -8.63 -12.70
CA GLY A 74 -15.76 -8.95 -13.52
C GLY A 74 -16.08 -8.95 -15.01
N GLU A 75 -17.26 -9.43 -15.42
CA GLU A 75 -17.71 -9.33 -16.81
C GLU A 75 -17.77 -7.86 -17.28
N VAL A 76 -18.36 -6.98 -16.46
CA VAL A 76 -18.44 -5.55 -16.78
C VAL A 76 -17.05 -4.89 -16.80
N VAL A 77 -16.19 -5.17 -15.82
CA VAL A 77 -14.86 -4.56 -15.76
C VAL A 77 -13.97 -5.06 -16.91
N ALA A 78 -14.07 -6.34 -17.27
CA ALA A 78 -13.39 -6.90 -18.44
C ALA A 78 -13.85 -6.21 -19.74
N GLU A 79 -15.15 -5.95 -19.90
CA GLU A 79 -15.65 -5.21 -21.05
C GLU A 79 -15.20 -3.75 -21.05
N LEU A 80 -15.17 -3.09 -19.89
CA LEU A 80 -14.62 -1.73 -19.76
C LEU A 80 -13.13 -1.68 -20.15
N HIS A 81 -12.35 -2.68 -19.75
CA HIS A 81 -10.93 -2.80 -20.12
C HIS A 81 -10.76 -3.09 -21.62
N ARG A 82 -11.63 -3.93 -22.18
CA ARG A 82 -11.68 -4.22 -23.62
C ARG A 82 -11.96 -2.97 -24.45
N VAL A 83 -12.96 -2.15 -24.07
CA VAL A 83 -13.26 -0.90 -24.80
C VAL A 83 -12.17 0.15 -24.63
N ALA A 84 -11.43 0.11 -23.51
CA ALA A 84 -10.21 0.89 -23.30
C ALA A 84 -9.02 0.36 -24.13
N GLY A 85 -9.18 -0.76 -24.85
CA GLY A 85 -8.18 -1.35 -25.72
C GLY A 85 -7.15 -2.21 -24.99
N GLY A 86 -7.44 -2.69 -23.78
CA GLY A 86 -6.51 -3.46 -22.95
C GLY A 86 -5.33 -2.62 -22.44
N LEU A 87 -5.51 -1.31 -22.34
CA LEU A 87 -4.48 -0.39 -21.85
C LEU A 87 -4.33 -0.49 -20.33
N PRO A 88 -3.17 -0.08 -19.77
CA PRO A 88 -2.95 -0.10 -18.34
C PRO A 88 -3.99 0.72 -17.59
N VAL A 89 -4.47 0.19 -16.47
CA VAL A 89 -5.52 0.80 -15.67
C VAL A 89 -4.90 1.57 -14.50
N LEU A 90 -5.42 2.77 -14.26
CA LEU A 90 -5.04 3.63 -13.14
C LEU A 90 -6.00 3.49 -11.97
N LYS A 91 -7.28 3.23 -12.27
CA LYS A 91 -8.33 3.19 -11.27
C LYS A 91 -9.52 2.36 -11.73
N VAL A 92 -10.07 1.55 -10.83
CA VAL A 92 -11.38 0.90 -10.96
C VAL A 92 -12.23 1.27 -9.75
N ASP A 93 -13.46 1.75 -10.00
CA ASP A 93 -14.51 1.90 -8.98
C ASP A 93 -15.68 0.99 -9.33
N VAL A 94 -16.17 0.17 -8.38
CA VAL A 94 -17.36 -0.66 -8.55
C VAL A 94 -18.35 -0.41 -7.41
N THR A 95 -19.60 -0.18 -7.76
CA THR A 95 -20.75 -0.07 -6.84
C THR A 95 -21.74 -1.21 -7.14
N ALA A 96 -22.87 -1.26 -6.45
CA ALA A 96 -23.93 -2.23 -6.76
C ALA A 96 -24.44 -2.11 -8.22
N ASP A 97 -24.49 -0.87 -8.75
CA ASP A 97 -25.22 -0.56 -9.99
C ASP A 97 -24.35 0.07 -11.09
N ALA A 98 -23.07 0.29 -10.83
CA ALA A 98 -22.17 0.93 -11.78
C ALA A 98 -20.72 0.51 -11.57
N ALA A 99 -19.96 0.47 -12.66
CA ALA A 99 -18.52 0.28 -12.66
C ALA A 99 -17.85 1.38 -13.49
N THR A 100 -16.67 1.84 -13.08
CA THR A 100 -15.89 2.86 -13.78
C THR A 100 -14.44 2.42 -13.85
N LEU A 101 -13.81 2.56 -15.01
CA LEU A 101 -12.41 2.20 -15.26
C LEU A 101 -11.71 3.38 -15.93
N SER A 102 -10.58 3.79 -15.36
CA SER A 102 -9.70 4.84 -15.91
C SER A 102 -8.43 4.22 -16.47
N ALA A 103 -8.18 4.36 -17.76
CA ALA A 103 -7.01 3.81 -18.44
C ALA A 103 -6.02 4.90 -18.86
N LEU A 104 -4.73 4.58 -18.81
CA LEU A 104 -3.64 5.43 -19.27
C LEU A 104 -3.46 5.28 -20.79
N LEU A 105 -3.63 6.39 -21.52
CA LEU A 105 -3.42 6.42 -22.96
C LEU A 105 -1.93 6.57 -23.31
N PRO A 106 -1.50 6.19 -24.54
CA PRO A 106 -0.10 6.30 -24.97
C PRO A 106 0.47 7.73 -24.94
N ASP A 107 -0.38 8.75 -24.96
CA ASP A 107 0.01 10.16 -24.84
C ASP A 107 0.04 10.68 -23.40
N LEU A 108 -0.04 9.76 -22.41
CA LEU A 108 -0.11 10.02 -20.98
C LEU A 108 -1.38 10.75 -20.52
N SER A 109 -2.40 10.87 -21.37
CA SER A 109 -3.72 11.31 -20.95
C SER A 109 -4.55 10.16 -20.38
N VAL A 110 -5.63 10.48 -19.66
CA VAL A 110 -6.48 9.48 -19.02
C VAL A 110 -7.84 9.41 -19.71
N ALA A 111 -8.25 8.20 -20.11
CA ALA A 111 -9.59 7.94 -20.62
C ALA A 111 -10.41 7.15 -19.60
N THR A 112 -11.63 7.62 -19.30
CA THR A 112 -12.52 6.98 -18.34
C THR A 112 -13.76 6.42 -19.03
N TYR A 113 -14.06 5.16 -18.72
CA TYR A 113 -15.23 4.44 -19.21
C TYR A 113 -16.09 4.05 -18.04
N GLN A 114 -17.41 4.24 -18.17
CA GLN A 114 -18.39 3.91 -17.16
C GLN A 114 -19.42 2.97 -17.74
N TRP A 115 -19.71 1.90 -16.99
CA TRP A 115 -20.90 1.09 -17.18
C TRP A 115 -21.95 1.48 -16.14
N ARG A 116 -23.19 1.71 -16.59
CA ARG A 116 -24.38 1.91 -15.75
C ARG A 116 -25.62 1.59 -16.57
N ASP A 117 -26.62 0.98 -15.92
CA ASP A 117 -27.94 0.70 -16.51
C ASP A 117 -27.87 -0.04 -17.86
N GLY A 118 -26.91 -0.97 -18.00
CA GLY A 118 -26.75 -1.79 -19.21
C GLY A 118 -26.08 -1.06 -20.38
N THR A 119 -25.42 0.07 -20.13
CA THR A 119 -24.76 0.86 -21.17
C THR A 119 -23.35 1.26 -20.73
N ILE A 120 -22.40 1.19 -21.67
CA ILE A 120 -21.04 1.71 -21.52
C ILE A 120 -20.96 3.08 -22.21
N SER A 121 -20.45 4.06 -21.48
CA SER A 121 -20.19 5.41 -21.98
C SER A 121 -18.76 5.83 -21.68
N ARG A 122 -18.17 6.63 -22.57
CA ARG A 122 -16.97 7.40 -22.23
C ARG A 122 -17.40 8.65 -21.45
N VAL A 123 -16.73 8.91 -20.34
CA VAL A 123 -17.05 10.03 -19.44
C VAL A 123 -15.81 10.89 -19.23
N ASP A 124 -16.02 12.12 -18.73
CA ASP A 124 -14.91 13.00 -18.35
C ASP A 124 -14.11 12.36 -17.21
N SER A 125 -12.80 12.28 -17.40
CA SER A 125 -11.89 11.75 -16.39
C SER A 125 -11.69 12.77 -15.26
N ASP A 126 -11.98 12.38 -14.03
CA ASP A 126 -11.58 13.10 -12.82
C ASP A 126 -10.15 12.75 -12.36
N VAL A 127 -9.57 11.70 -12.95
CA VAL A 127 -8.20 11.24 -12.74
C VAL A 127 -7.24 11.91 -13.73
N GLN A 128 -6.12 12.41 -13.21
CA GLN A 128 -4.97 12.86 -14.00
C GLN A 128 -3.78 11.93 -13.72
N TYR A 129 -2.90 11.78 -14.72
CA TYR A 129 -1.70 10.97 -14.58
C TYR A 129 -0.53 11.81 -14.02
N PHE A 130 0.02 11.35 -12.90
CA PHE A 130 1.16 11.91 -12.17
C PHE A 130 2.11 10.78 -11.76
N GLU A 131 2.44 9.90 -12.70
CA GLU A 131 3.33 8.75 -12.46
C GLU A 131 2.79 7.74 -11.43
N GLN A 132 1.46 7.67 -11.26
CA GLN A 132 0.82 6.62 -10.47
C GLN A 132 1.13 5.24 -11.06
N ALA A 133 1.17 4.22 -10.21
CA ALA A 133 1.22 2.86 -10.71
C ALA A 133 0.00 2.52 -11.56
N THR A 134 0.22 1.63 -12.52
CA THR A 134 -0.83 1.05 -13.35
C THR A 134 -0.94 -0.45 -13.04
N PHE A 135 -2.09 -1.03 -13.28
CA PHE A 135 -2.36 -2.45 -13.05
C PHE A 135 -3.23 -3.06 -14.14
N ASP A 136 -3.30 -4.39 -14.15
CA ASP A 136 -4.29 -5.15 -14.91
C ASP A 136 -5.48 -5.48 -13.99
N PRO A 137 -6.72 -5.12 -14.34
CA PRO A 137 -7.88 -5.46 -13.53
C PRO A 137 -8.12 -6.97 -13.39
N GLU A 138 -7.59 -7.81 -14.30
CA GLU A 138 -7.68 -9.27 -14.18
C GLU A 138 -6.89 -9.84 -12.99
N ASP A 139 -5.92 -9.08 -12.48
CA ASP A 139 -5.13 -9.47 -11.30
C ASP A 139 -5.91 -9.35 -9.98
N PHE A 140 -7.15 -8.83 -10.02
CA PHE A 140 -8.00 -8.61 -8.85
C PHE A 140 -9.32 -9.39 -8.96
N PRO A 141 -9.84 -9.97 -7.87
CA PRO A 141 -11.06 -10.76 -7.87
C PRO A 141 -12.30 -9.88 -7.85
N VAL A 142 -12.49 -9.05 -8.89
CA VAL A 142 -13.60 -8.10 -8.99
C VAL A 142 -14.97 -8.81 -8.96
N ASP A 143 -15.06 -10.05 -9.46
CA ASP A 143 -16.26 -10.89 -9.33
C ASP A 143 -16.66 -11.21 -7.87
N SER A 144 -15.72 -11.08 -6.93
CA SER A 144 -15.98 -11.26 -5.49
C SER A 144 -16.44 -9.99 -4.78
N VAL A 145 -16.82 -8.93 -5.51
CA VAL A 145 -17.20 -7.63 -4.91
C VAL A 145 -18.35 -7.74 -3.91
N GLY A 146 -19.36 -8.59 -4.13
CA GLY A 146 -20.43 -8.82 -3.15
C GLY A 146 -19.92 -9.34 -1.81
N ARG A 147 -19.03 -10.33 -1.83
CA ARG A 147 -18.38 -10.85 -0.62
C ARG A 147 -17.54 -9.76 0.08
N MET A 148 -16.85 -8.93 -0.69
CA MET A 148 -16.07 -7.82 -0.13
C MET A 148 -16.99 -6.76 0.51
N PHE A 149 -18.14 -6.48 -0.08
CA PHE A 149 -19.17 -5.61 0.50
C PHE A 149 -19.75 -6.18 1.79
N ASP A 150 -20.08 -7.47 1.84
CA ASP A 150 -20.55 -8.12 3.07
C ASP A 150 -19.54 -8.02 4.20
N ILE A 151 -18.26 -8.26 3.90
CA ILE A 151 -17.17 -8.13 4.89
C ILE A 151 -17.02 -6.68 5.34
N ALA A 152 -17.13 -5.71 4.42
CA ALA A 152 -17.02 -4.30 4.74
C ALA A 152 -18.17 -3.82 5.65
N ASP A 153 -19.41 -4.23 5.37
CA ASP A 153 -20.56 -3.91 6.22
C ASP A 153 -20.40 -4.48 7.64
N LEU A 154 -19.95 -5.74 7.75
CA LEU A 154 -19.63 -6.37 9.05
C LEU A 154 -18.54 -5.61 9.82
N ARG A 155 -17.64 -4.93 9.12
CA ARG A 155 -16.55 -4.13 9.69
C ARG A 155 -16.90 -2.66 9.88
N GLY A 156 -18.15 -2.28 9.62
CA GLY A 156 -18.67 -0.95 9.95
C GLY A 156 -18.64 0.07 8.82
N VAL A 157 -18.37 -0.34 7.58
CA VAL A 157 -18.55 0.55 6.41
C VAL A 157 -20.04 0.76 6.16
N ARG A 158 -20.53 2.00 6.14
CA ARG A 158 -21.95 2.34 6.06
C ARG A 158 -22.27 3.33 4.95
N GLY A 159 -23.34 3.08 4.21
CA GLY A 159 -23.79 3.91 3.10
C GLY A 159 -23.70 3.15 1.78
N ASP A 160 -23.55 3.89 0.68
CA ASP A 160 -23.42 3.30 -0.64
C ASP A 160 -21.99 2.78 -0.82
N LEU A 161 -21.81 1.46 -0.76
CA LEU A 161 -20.51 0.82 -0.83
C LEU A 161 -19.86 0.98 -2.20
N VAL A 162 -18.55 1.22 -2.19
CA VAL A 162 -17.72 1.34 -3.39
C VAL A 162 -16.44 0.54 -3.19
N LEU A 163 -16.20 -0.44 -4.05
CA LEU A 163 -14.90 -1.08 -4.22
C LEU A 163 -14.03 -0.15 -5.04
N GLN A 164 -12.82 0.13 -4.58
CA GLN A 164 -11.83 0.93 -5.29
C GLN A 164 -10.52 0.16 -5.41
N ILE A 165 -10.00 0.08 -6.62
CA ILE A 165 -8.65 -0.43 -6.91
C ILE A 165 -7.88 0.73 -7.54
N VAL A 166 -6.85 1.21 -6.87
CA VAL A 166 -6.12 2.42 -7.26
C VAL A 166 -4.71 2.40 -6.69
N ASP A 167 -3.81 3.13 -7.34
CA ASP A 167 -2.52 3.49 -6.77
C ASP A 167 -2.68 4.16 -5.40
N TYR A 168 -1.85 3.71 -4.47
CA TYR A 168 -1.70 4.20 -3.11
C TYR A 168 -0.19 4.32 -2.87
N ARG A 169 0.21 5.37 -2.15
CA ARG A 169 1.58 5.67 -1.67
C ARG A 169 2.72 4.83 -2.26
N ASP A 170 3.64 5.51 -2.95
CA ASP A 170 4.89 4.92 -3.44
C ASP A 170 4.68 3.80 -4.49
N GLY A 171 3.62 3.91 -5.30
CA GLY A 171 3.40 3.03 -6.46
C GLY A 171 2.68 1.72 -6.14
N GLN A 172 2.11 1.58 -4.93
CA GLN A 172 1.44 0.35 -4.53
C GLN A 172 -0.05 0.41 -4.88
N VAL A 173 -0.52 -0.52 -5.72
CA VAL A 173 -1.95 -0.61 -6.02
C VAL A 173 -2.69 -1.35 -4.90
N LEU A 174 -3.67 -0.70 -4.29
CA LEU A 174 -4.47 -1.25 -3.20
C LEU A 174 -5.93 -1.43 -3.60
N MET A 175 -6.56 -2.45 -3.01
CA MET A 175 -7.99 -2.71 -3.13
C MET A 175 -8.69 -2.40 -1.81
N THR A 176 -9.72 -1.54 -1.85
CA THR A 176 -10.44 -1.08 -0.67
C THR A 176 -11.93 -1.06 -0.90
N VAL A 177 -12.71 -1.24 0.17
CA VAL A 177 -14.13 -0.90 0.18
C VAL A 177 -14.35 0.29 1.12
N THR A 178 -14.97 1.33 0.58
CA THR A 178 -15.40 2.54 1.30
C THR A 178 -16.89 2.78 1.02
N SER A 179 -17.43 3.91 1.47
CA SER A 179 -18.83 4.29 1.24
C SER A 179 -19.01 5.72 0.78
N ARG A 180 -20.23 6.03 0.31
CA ARG A 180 -20.70 7.40 0.06
C ARG A 180 -21.95 7.67 0.91
N PRO A 181 -21.98 8.72 1.76
CA PRO A 181 -20.82 9.49 2.23
C PRO A 181 -19.79 8.59 2.93
N GLU A 182 -18.52 9.02 2.93
CA GLU A 182 -17.39 8.24 3.45
C GLU A 182 -17.54 7.92 4.95
N SER A 183 -17.23 6.67 5.31
CA SER A 183 -17.25 6.17 6.69
C SER A 183 -15.93 5.48 7.03
N GLU A 184 -15.96 4.19 7.35
CA GLU A 184 -14.77 3.35 7.51
C GLU A 184 -14.27 2.86 6.15
N THR A 185 -12.98 2.54 6.08
CA THR A 185 -12.35 1.93 4.90
C THR A 185 -11.79 0.57 5.26
N VAL A 186 -12.17 -0.46 4.51
CA VAL A 186 -11.65 -1.81 4.68
C VAL A 186 -10.72 -2.14 3.53
N PHE A 187 -9.48 -2.50 3.86
CA PHE A 187 -8.49 -2.93 2.89
C PHE A 187 -8.59 -4.43 2.61
N PHE A 188 -8.34 -4.79 1.36
CA PHE A 188 -8.28 -6.16 0.88
C PHE A 188 -6.91 -6.38 0.22
N ARG A 189 -6.38 -7.59 0.37
CA ARG A 189 -5.23 -8.06 -0.41
C ARG A 189 -5.65 -8.28 -1.85
N GLN A 190 -4.67 -8.41 -2.74
CA GLN A 190 -4.89 -8.65 -4.16
C GLN A 190 -5.73 -9.91 -4.43
N ASP A 191 -5.70 -10.92 -3.54
CA ASP A 191 -6.55 -12.12 -3.60
C ASP A 191 -7.99 -11.95 -3.08
N GLY A 192 -8.37 -10.73 -2.66
CA GLY A 192 -9.71 -10.42 -2.14
C GLY A 192 -9.93 -10.83 -0.68
N THR A 193 -8.88 -11.22 0.05
CA THR A 193 -8.96 -11.43 1.50
C THR A 193 -8.87 -10.10 2.23
N ALA A 194 -9.74 -9.87 3.23
CA ALA A 194 -9.67 -8.64 4.02
C ALA A 194 -8.42 -8.62 4.91
N VAL A 195 -7.75 -7.47 4.96
CA VAL A 195 -6.58 -7.25 5.81
C VAL A 195 -7.05 -7.20 7.26
N ALA A 196 -6.52 -8.08 8.11
CA ALA A 196 -6.89 -8.13 9.52
C ALA A 196 -6.15 -7.09 10.35
N VAL A 197 -6.78 -6.60 11.43
CA VAL A 197 -6.04 -5.94 12.51
C VAL A 197 -5.31 -7.02 13.29
N LEU A 198 -4.00 -6.89 13.44
CA LEU A 198 -3.18 -7.85 14.18
C LEU A 198 -2.85 -7.30 15.57
N GLY A 199 -3.02 -8.13 16.61
CA GLY A 199 -2.48 -7.88 17.94
C GLY A 199 -0.96 -8.10 17.98
N MET A 200 -0.36 -7.95 19.17
CA MET A 200 1.10 -8.04 19.38
C MET A 200 1.49 -9.04 20.48
N THR A 201 0.51 -9.79 20.99
CA THR A 201 0.69 -10.75 22.10
C THR A 201 0.29 -12.17 21.71
N SER A 202 -0.59 -12.31 20.73
CA SER A 202 -1.01 -13.61 20.18
C SER A 202 0.07 -14.17 19.26
N VAL A 203 0.40 -15.45 19.42
CA VAL A 203 1.33 -16.16 18.54
C VAL A 203 0.88 -16.08 17.09
N ALA A 204 -0.43 -16.25 16.83
CA ALA A 204 -0.97 -16.20 15.46
C ALA A 204 -0.79 -14.81 14.82
N ASP A 205 -1.05 -13.75 15.58
CA ASP A 205 -0.93 -12.38 15.06
C ASP A 205 0.54 -12.01 14.83
N ILE A 206 1.43 -12.41 15.73
CA ILE A 206 2.88 -12.20 15.60
C ILE A 206 3.40 -12.97 14.38
N THR A 207 3.00 -14.23 14.20
CA THR A 207 3.35 -15.01 13.02
C THR A 207 2.92 -14.30 11.74
N SER A 208 1.63 -13.97 11.61
CA SER A 208 1.12 -13.31 10.40
C SER A 208 1.78 -11.94 10.17
N GLY A 209 1.99 -11.15 11.23
CA GLY A 209 2.57 -9.82 11.10
C GLY A 209 4.03 -9.84 10.66
N ILE A 210 4.82 -10.76 11.22
CA ILE A 210 6.24 -10.95 10.88
C ILE A 210 6.39 -11.54 9.47
N GLU A 211 5.63 -12.58 9.13
CA GLU A 211 5.66 -13.18 7.78
C GLU A 211 5.29 -12.16 6.69
N GLU A 212 4.29 -11.30 6.94
CA GLU A 212 3.87 -10.30 5.96
C GLU A 212 4.99 -9.27 5.67
N VAL A 213 5.69 -8.77 6.70
CA VAL A 213 6.74 -7.75 6.52
C VAL A 213 8.08 -8.31 6.08
N ILE A 214 8.37 -9.59 6.33
CA ILE A 214 9.55 -10.27 5.77
C ILE A 214 9.30 -10.69 4.33
N GLY A 215 8.12 -11.24 4.01
CA GLY A 215 7.86 -11.80 2.69
C GLY A 215 8.79 -12.98 2.38
N GLU A 216 9.48 -12.91 1.25
CA GLU A 216 10.36 -13.98 0.77
C GLU A 216 11.85 -13.73 1.09
N ASP A 217 12.16 -12.64 1.80
CA ASP A 217 13.54 -12.27 2.12
C ASP A 217 14.20 -13.25 3.09
N LEU A 218 15.44 -13.62 2.76
CA LEU A 218 16.25 -14.57 3.53
C LEU A 218 17.26 -13.88 4.47
N GLU A 219 17.34 -12.56 4.42
CA GLU A 219 18.24 -11.75 5.22
C GLU A 219 17.50 -10.51 5.72
N ALA A 220 17.67 -10.17 7.00
CA ALA A 220 17.12 -8.96 7.60
C ALA A 220 18.19 -8.25 8.44
N TYR A 221 18.22 -6.93 8.41
CA TYR A 221 18.99 -6.12 9.35
C TYR A 221 18.30 -6.04 10.70
N ALA A 222 16.98 -5.84 10.69
CA ALA A 222 16.16 -5.78 11.88
C ALA A 222 14.71 -6.17 11.56
N VAL A 223 14.05 -6.83 12.51
CA VAL A 223 12.60 -7.12 12.46
C VAL A 223 11.99 -6.69 13.78
N GLY A 224 10.81 -6.10 13.77
CA GLY A 224 10.18 -5.67 15.01
C GLY A 224 8.70 -5.42 14.93
N PHE A 225 8.10 -5.15 16.09
CA PHE A 225 6.72 -4.72 16.19
C PHE A 225 6.45 -3.90 17.44
N ASN A 226 5.55 -2.91 17.31
CA ASN A 226 4.99 -2.15 18.42
C ASN A 226 3.68 -1.49 18.03
N ALA A 227 2.92 -0.99 19.02
CA ALA A 227 1.59 -0.42 18.83
C ALA A 227 1.52 0.76 17.85
N THR A 228 2.62 1.50 17.70
CA THR A 228 2.68 2.72 16.88
C THR A 228 3.07 2.43 15.43
N ARG A 229 4.10 1.62 15.22
CA ARG A 229 4.64 1.28 13.89
C ARG A 229 3.94 0.06 13.28
N GLY A 230 3.24 -0.72 14.09
CA GLY A 230 2.77 -2.04 13.71
C GLY A 230 3.94 -3.02 13.58
N TYR A 231 3.85 -3.95 12.65
CA TYR A 231 4.95 -4.87 12.29
C TYR A 231 5.85 -4.21 11.26
N TRP A 232 7.15 -4.48 11.31
CA TRP A 232 8.10 -3.93 10.35
C TRP A 232 9.36 -4.77 10.21
N ALA A 233 10.03 -4.64 9.07
CA ALA A 233 11.34 -5.21 8.80
C ALA A 233 12.21 -4.21 8.02
N ASP A 234 13.50 -4.17 8.34
CA ASP A 234 14.54 -3.53 7.55
C ASP A 234 15.34 -4.62 6.85
N LEU A 235 15.27 -4.65 5.52
CA LEU A 235 15.77 -5.73 4.66
C LEU A 235 16.83 -5.17 3.70
N PRO A 236 17.80 -5.99 3.27
CA PRO A 236 18.66 -5.64 2.14
C PRO A 236 17.83 -5.40 0.88
N ASP A 237 18.13 -4.34 0.13
CA ASP A 237 17.57 -4.15 -1.21
C ASP A 237 18.47 -4.81 -2.27
N ALA A 238 17.94 -5.02 -3.47
CA ALA A 238 18.73 -5.48 -4.62
C ALA A 238 19.80 -4.44 -5.02
N GLU A 239 19.54 -3.15 -4.76
CA GLU A 239 20.52 -2.08 -4.89
C GLU A 239 21.41 -1.99 -3.64
N GLY A 240 22.72 -2.21 -3.81
CA GLY A 240 23.67 -2.12 -2.70
C GLY A 240 23.72 -0.72 -2.08
N GLY A 241 23.73 -0.64 -0.74
CA GLY A 241 23.69 0.63 -0.01
C GLY A 241 22.27 1.22 0.14
N VAL A 242 21.25 0.42 -0.16
CA VAL A 242 19.84 0.73 0.07
C VAL A 242 19.26 -0.28 1.05
N VAL A 243 18.47 0.22 2.00
CA VAL A 243 17.65 -0.57 2.91
C VAL A 243 16.20 -0.46 2.48
N LEU A 244 15.58 -1.61 2.26
CA LEU A 244 14.15 -1.73 2.04
C LEU A 244 13.45 -1.85 3.40
N ASN A 245 12.70 -0.83 3.79
CA ASN A 245 11.83 -0.92 4.94
C ASN A 245 10.42 -1.36 4.53
N ARG A 246 9.96 -2.47 5.09
CA ARG A 246 8.58 -2.96 4.94
C ARG A 246 7.86 -2.77 6.27
N ALA A 247 6.62 -2.27 6.24
CA ALA A 247 5.86 -2.02 7.45
C ALA A 247 4.36 -2.25 7.24
N ARG A 248 3.68 -2.69 8.31
CA ARG A 248 2.25 -3.00 8.32
C ARG A 248 1.63 -2.48 9.61
N VAL A 249 0.77 -1.48 9.49
CA VAL A 249 0.13 -0.81 10.62
C VAL A 249 -1.39 -0.95 10.58
N GLY A 250 -1.99 -1.34 11.71
CA GLY A 250 -3.44 -1.48 11.83
C GLY A 250 -4.04 -2.47 10.82
N ALA A 251 -5.05 -2.01 10.08
CA ALA A 251 -5.74 -2.77 9.03
C ALA A 251 -5.27 -2.42 7.62
N VAL A 252 -4.06 -1.84 7.47
CA VAL A 252 -3.49 -1.46 6.17
C VAL A 252 -2.51 -2.56 5.70
N PRO A 253 -2.50 -2.91 4.40
CA PRO A 253 -1.48 -3.78 3.80
C PRO A 253 -0.05 -3.33 4.10
N VAL A 254 0.90 -4.24 3.91
CA VAL A 254 2.33 -3.92 3.96
C VAL A 254 2.65 -2.85 2.93
N PHE A 255 3.31 -1.78 3.34
CA PHE A 255 3.89 -0.78 2.44
C PHE A 255 5.41 -0.79 2.55
N GLU A 256 6.07 -0.29 1.51
CA GLU A 256 7.52 -0.33 1.37
C GLU A 256 8.09 1.07 1.22
N THR A 257 9.24 1.31 1.84
CA THR A 257 10.00 2.55 1.64
C THR A 257 11.47 2.20 1.48
N ARG A 258 12.17 2.94 0.62
CA ARG A 258 13.60 2.75 0.39
C ARG A 258 14.39 3.89 0.99
N ARG A 259 15.47 3.57 1.68
CA ARG A 259 16.42 4.58 2.19
C ARG A 259 17.84 4.23 1.78
N ASN A 260 18.58 5.24 1.31
CA ASN A 260 20.02 5.13 1.13
C ASN A 260 20.67 5.06 2.51
N ASP A 261 21.14 3.89 2.87
CA ASP A 261 21.68 3.61 4.19
C ASP A 261 22.63 2.41 4.10
N SER A 262 23.67 2.42 4.92
CA SER A 262 24.63 1.32 5.01
C SER A 262 24.67 0.86 6.47
N PRO A 263 23.71 0.02 6.90
CA PRO A 263 23.64 -0.42 8.28
C PRO A 263 24.95 -1.05 8.74
N THR A 264 25.40 -0.66 9.93
CA THR A 264 26.57 -1.28 10.56
C THR A 264 26.22 -2.57 11.30
N VAL A 265 24.93 -2.89 11.39
CA VAL A 265 24.41 -4.11 11.99
C VAL A 265 24.48 -5.22 10.94
N ALA A 266 24.96 -6.40 11.33
CA ALA A 266 25.00 -7.55 10.45
C ALA A 266 23.59 -8.06 10.15
N THR A 267 23.39 -8.64 8.96
CA THR A 267 22.14 -9.34 8.65
C THR A 267 22.04 -10.65 9.43
N PHE A 268 20.80 -11.13 9.59
CA PHE A 268 20.51 -12.47 10.10
C PHE A 268 19.41 -13.12 9.27
N ASP A 269 19.30 -14.45 9.36
CA ASP A 269 18.23 -15.22 8.72
C ASP A 269 16.92 -15.06 9.51
N PRO A 270 15.88 -14.42 8.95
CA PRO A 270 14.64 -14.16 9.66
C PRO A 270 13.81 -15.43 9.90
N SER A 271 14.10 -16.55 9.21
CA SER A 271 13.45 -17.84 9.47
C SER A 271 13.78 -18.42 10.86
N LEU A 272 14.81 -17.89 11.52
CA LEU A 272 15.16 -18.25 12.90
C LEU A 272 14.18 -17.66 13.92
N ILE A 273 13.36 -16.67 13.54
CA ILE A 273 12.39 -16.04 14.43
C ILE A 273 11.25 -17.01 14.75
N GLN A 274 11.01 -17.24 16.04
CA GLN A 274 9.89 -18.05 16.51
C GLN A 274 8.85 -17.15 17.20
N ALA A 275 7.68 -16.97 16.58
CA ALA A 275 6.61 -16.13 17.14
C ALA A 275 6.21 -16.53 18.57
N ALA A 276 6.21 -17.83 18.89
CA ALA A 276 5.94 -18.32 20.24
C ALA A 276 6.98 -17.87 21.27
N ALA A 277 8.25 -17.79 20.87
CA ALA A 277 9.33 -17.29 21.72
C ALA A 277 9.18 -15.78 21.98
N LEU A 278 8.81 -15.01 20.95
CA LEU A 278 8.54 -13.58 21.08
C LEU A 278 7.34 -13.30 21.99
N ALA A 279 6.23 -14.01 21.76
CA ALA A 279 5.04 -13.90 22.62
C ALA A 279 5.36 -14.21 24.09
N LYS A 280 6.18 -15.25 24.32
CA LYS A 280 6.65 -15.63 25.66
C LYS A 280 7.53 -14.53 26.27
N ALA A 281 8.49 -13.98 25.53
CA ALA A 281 9.36 -12.92 26.01
C ALA A 281 8.56 -11.67 26.40
N VAL A 282 7.64 -11.24 25.53
CA VAL A 282 6.72 -10.12 25.81
C VAL A 282 5.89 -10.40 27.07
N ALA A 283 5.25 -11.57 27.17
CA ALA A 283 4.45 -11.94 28.34
C ALA A 283 5.26 -12.06 29.65
N GLN A 284 6.56 -12.32 29.56
CA GLN A 284 7.44 -12.40 30.72
C GLN A 284 7.78 -11.01 31.27
N PHE A 285 7.98 -10.02 30.38
CA PHE A 285 8.43 -8.68 30.76
C PHE A 285 7.29 -7.70 30.98
N GLN A 286 6.12 -7.95 30.38
CA GLN A 286 4.91 -7.18 30.67
C GLN A 286 4.45 -7.36 32.11
N THR A 287 4.11 -6.25 32.75
CA THR A 287 3.45 -6.21 34.06
C THR A 287 1.94 -6.46 33.92
N THR A 288 1.34 -5.98 32.83
CA THR A 288 -0.10 -6.14 32.54
C THR A 288 -0.34 -6.48 31.08
N PRO A 289 -1.41 -7.22 30.71
CA PRO A 289 -1.70 -7.57 29.32
C PRO A 289 -1.96 -6.36 28.40
N GLU A 290 -2.38 -5.22 28.95
CA GLU A 290 -2.60 -3.98 28.20
C GLU A 290 -1.31 -3.17 27.97
N GLU A 291 -0.21 -3.56 28.62
CA GLU A 291 1.06 -2.87 28.49
C GLU A 291 1.64 -3.03 27.09
N GLN A 292 1.98 -1.91 26.46
CA GLN A 292 2.60 -1.93 25.14
C GLN A 292 4.11 -2.10 25.30
N CYS A 293 4.66 -3.05 24.53
CA CYS A 293 6.10 -3.24 24.43
C CYS A 293 6.56 -3.02 22.98
N ASP A 294 7.77 -2.51 22.83
CA ASP A 294 8.49 -2.45 21.57
C ASP A 294 9.44 -3.64 21.48
N VAL A 295 9.29 -4.43 20.43
CA VAL A 295 10.10 -5.61 20.17
C VAL A 295 10.97 -5.34 18.95
N VAL A 296 12.29 -5.49 19.11
CA VAL A 296 13.27 -5.35 18.03
C VAL A 296 14.21 -6.55 18.05
N ILE A 297 14.43 -7.14 16.89
CA ILE A 297 15.29 -8.32 16.70
C ILE A 297 16.37 -7.92 15.72
N ASP A 298 17.62 -7.87 16.18
CA ASP A 298 18.76 -7.50 15.35
C ASP A 298 20.09 -8.09 15.87
N MET A 299 21.18 -7.79 15.16
CA MET A 299 22.55 -8.19 15.52
C MET A 299 23.35 -7.06 16.21
N SER A 300 22.69 -6.02 16.73
CA SER A 300 23.36 -4.82 17.27
C SER A 300 24.28 -5.11 18.45
N LEU A 301 23.97 -6.15 19.25
CA LEU A 301 24.78 -6.61 20.37
C LEU A 301 26.00 -7.47 19.97
N GLN A 302 26.23 -7.69 18.68
CA GLN A 302 27.38 -8.42 18.12
C GLN A 302 27.59 -9.81 18.75
N ARG A 303 26.48 -10.48 19.09
CA ARG A 303 26.46 -11.87 19.55
C ARG A 303 26.53 -12.82 18.35
N SER A 304 26.68 -14.12 18.62
CA SER A 304 26.68 -15.16 17.59
C SER A 304 25.31 -15.43 16.95
N ALA A 305 24.25 -14.86 17.51
CA ALA A 305 22.86 -14.99 17.06
C ALA A 305 22.14 -13.66 17.34
N PRO A 306 21.05 -13.34 16.61
CA PRO A 306 20.28 -12.13 16.84
C PRO A 306 19.62 -12.16 18.23
N VAL A 307 19.44 -10.99 18.81
CA VAL A 307 18.88 -10.83 20.16
C VAL A 307 17.56 -10.10 20.06
N VAL A 308 16.58 -10.56 20.84
CA VAL A 308 15.29 -9.91 21.00
C VAL A 308 15.42 -8.85 22.08
N LYS A 309 15.33 -7.59 21.68
CA LYS A 309 15.20 -6.43 22.55
C LYS A 309 13.72 -6.20 22.84
N VAL A 310 13.32 -6.18 24.10
CA VAL A 310 11.93 -5.90 24.53
C VAL A 310 11.94 -4.70 25.45
N ASP A 311 11.33 -3.60 25.01
CA ASP A 311 11.15 -2.38 25.80
C ASP A 311 9.68 -2.23 26.20
N CYS A 312 9.37 -2.42 27.48
CA CYS A 312 8.03 -2.23 28.03
C CYS A 312 8.02 -0.95 28.88
N GLN A 313 7.36 0.11 28.38
CA GLN A 313 7.28 1.42 29.03
C GLN A 313 8.63 2.06 29.46
N GLY A 314 9.71 1.79 28.73
CA GLY A 314 11.05 2.29 29.02
C GLY A 314 11.90 1.36 29.88
N GLU A 315 11.36 0.22 30.34
CA GLU A 315 12.14 -0.84 30.95
C GLU A 315 12.64 -1.82 29.87
N LEU A 316 13.96 -1.94 29.78
CA LEU A 316 14.62 -2.65 28.70
C LEU A 316 15.08 -4.04 29.14
N HIS A 317 14.62 -5.05 28.41
CA HIS A 317 14.98 -6.44 28.61
C HIS A 317 15.51 -7.07 27.32
N TYR A 318 16.26 -8.17 27.48
CA TYR A 318 16.83 -8.92 26.37
C TYR A 318 16.47 -10.40 26.48
N ALA A 319 16.13 -11.01 25.35
CA ALA A 319 15.91 -12.45 25.24
C ALA A 319 16.63 -13.04 24.02
N ASP A 320 16.97 -14.32 24.09
CA ASP A 320 17.39 -15.08 22.92
C ASP A 320 16.19 -15.41 22.00
N LEU A 321 16.46 -15.96 20.82
CA LEU A 321 15.40 -16.38 19.87
C LEU A 321 14.52 -17.54 20.39
N GLU A 322 14.87 -18.17 21.51
CA GLU A 322 14.05 -19.17 22.19
C GLU A 322 13.19 -18.54 23.30
N GLY A 323 13.25 -17.21 23.45
CA GLY A 323 12.48 -16.45 24.43
C GLY A 323 12.96 -16.70 25.85
N ARG A 324 14.26 -16.94 26.04
CA ARG A 324 14.90 -17.01 27.36
C ARG A 324 15.50 -15.66 27.69
N ASP A 325 15.17 -15.15 28.87
CA ASP A 325 15.74 -13.92 29.40
C ASP A 325 17.27 -14.03 29.52
N MET A 326 17.94 -13.05 28.93
CA MET A 326 19.38 -12.89 28.94
C MET A 326 19.80 -11.48 29.38
N THR A 327 18.90 -10.71 29.98
CA THR A 327 19.13 -9.31 30.39
C THR A 327 20.40 -9.18 31.24
N ALA A 328 20.54 -10.04 32.26
CA ALA A 328 21.72 -10.08 33.13
C ALA A 328 23.04 -10.51 32.45
N LEU A 329 22.99 -10.96 31.19
CA LEU A 329 24.17 -11.34 30.40
C LEU A 329 24.60 -10.26 29.42
N VAL A 330 23.76 -9.24 29.20
CA VAL A 330 23.96 -8.13 28.26
C VAL A 330 24.35 -6.84 28.97
N ASP A 331 23.84 -6.62 30.19
CA ASP A 331 24.18 -5.49 31.07
C ASP A 331 25.62 -5.50 31.62
#